data_AF-A0A4Q2JWN5-F1
#
_entry.id   AF-A0A4Q2JWN5-F1
#
_cell.length_a   1.000
_cell.length_b   1.000
_cell.length_c   1.000
_cell.angle_alpha   90.00
_cell.angle_beta   90.00
_cell.angle_gamma   90.00
#
_symmetry.space_group_name_H-M   'P 1'
#
loop_
_entity.id
_entity.type
_entity.pdbx_description
1 polymer ?
#
loop_
_entity_poly.entity_id
_entity_poly.type
_entity_poly.pdbx_seq_one_letter_code
_entity_poly.pdbx_strand_id
1 'polypeptide(L)'
;MTMLTGCTPGNVSFLSDTGTTSQAAATAPPAPMEGDSDADGELSEFEKQVLATNAPRDITLHDGTVVVVTPGQPLPQPVNDQIAADAAPGAAQTQTADEFAPMAGVRSIREVASSYANELGRVVVIVYWGFGVWGTISSVDESGGTELGGDSDRDAMVAAATAWAESHDAYVVVVE
;
A
#
# COMPACT_ATOMS: atom_id res chain seq x y z
N MET A 1 -29.44 -15.24 -77.32
CA MET A 1 -28.35 -16.23 -77.28
C MET A 1 -28.16 -16.67 -75.84
N THR A 2 -27.94 -17.91 -75.42
CA THR A 2 -27.97 -19.29 -75.91
C THR A 2 -27.55 -20.09 -74.67
N MET A 3 -28.26 -21.16 -74.27
CA MET A 3 -27.82 -22.05 -73.17
C MET A 3 -26.55 -22.83 -73.55
N LEU A 4 -25.80 -23.36 -72.55
CA LEU A 4 -25.01 -24.62 -72.52
C LEU A 4 -23.86 -24.47 -71.50
N THR A 5 -23.91 -25.08 -70.30
CA THR A 5 -23.51 -26.46 -69.93
C THR A 5 -22.08 -26.85 -70.35
N GLY A 6 -21.25 -27.24 -69.39
CA GLY A 6 -19.98 -27.91 -69.66
C GLY A 6 -19.12 -28.16 -68.41
N CYS A 7 -19.36 -29.28 -67.71
CA CYS A 7 -18.39 -29.91 -66.82
C CYS A 7 -17.35 -30.68 -67.66
N THR A 8 -16.06 -30.63 -67.28
CA THR A 8 -15.11 -31.70 -67.59
C THR A 8 -14.15 -31.89 -66.40
N PRO A 9 -13.87 -33.13 -65.96
CA PRO A 9 -13.06 -33.44 -64.80
C PRO A 9 -11.57 -33.54 -65.16
N GLY A 10 -10.70 -33.04 -64.29
CA GLY A 10 -9.27 -33.27 -64.34
C GLY A 10 -8.80 -33.93 -63.05
N ASN A 11 -8.92 -35.25 -62.98
CA ASN A 11 -8.28 -36.04 -61.92
C ASN A 11 -6.80 -36.19 -62.26
N VAL A 12 -5.93 -35.57 -61.47
CA VAL A 12 -4.54 -36.01 -61.30
C VAL A 12 -4.29 -36.12 -59.80
N SER A 13 -4.51 -37.33 -59.29
CA SER A 13 -3.95 -37.77 -58.03
C SER A 13 -2.46 -38.10 -58.25
N PHE A 14 -1.58 -37.41 -57.55
CA PHE A 14 -0.25 -37.91 -57.20
C PHE A 14 -0.01 -37.70 -55.69
N LEU A 15 -0.11 -38.84 -55.01
CA LEU A 15 0.39 -39.26 -53.70
C LEU A 15 1.10 -38.25 -52.78
N SER A 16 0.46 -38.07 -51.62
CA SER A 16 0.99 -38.08 -50.24
C SER A 16 2.28 -37.34 -49.92
N ASP A 17 2.15 -36.22 -49.20
CA ASP A 17 3.11 -35.89 -48.15
C ASP A 17 2.38 -35.71 -46.81
N THR A 18 2.83 -36.52 -45.86
CA THR A 18 2.51 -36.53 -44.45
C THR A 18 2.82 -35.18 -43.83
N GLY A 19 1.80 -34.34 -43.68
CA GLY A 19 1.87 -33.17 -42.84
C GLY A 19 0.67 -33.16 -41.93
N THR A 20 0.75 -33.89 -40.81
CA THR A 20 -0.07 -33.62 -39.64
C THR A 20 0.02 -32.12 -39.39
N THR A 21 -0.99 -31.34 -39.75
CA THR A 21 -1.22 -30.07 -39.08
C THR A 21 -1.61 -30.49 -37.68
N SER A 22 -0.61 -30.74 -36.85
CA SER A 22 -0.70 -30.57 -35.41
C SER A 22 -1.17 -29.13 -35.28
N GLN A 23 -2.49 -28.99 -35.22
CA GLN A 23 -3.12 -27.78 -34.73
C GLN A 23 -2.44 -27.61 -33.39
N ALA A 24 -1.48 -26.68 -33.31
CA ALA A 24 -0.84 -26.34 -32.06
C ALA A 24 -2.01 -26.14 -31.11
N ALA A 25 -2.16 -27.08 -30.15
CA ALA A 25 -3.13 -26.92 -29.11
C ALA A 25 -2.77 -25.57 -28.54
N ALA A 26 -3.65 -24.58 -28.73
CA ALA A 26 -3.47 -23.30 -28.08
C ALA A 26 -3.37 -23.66 -26.61
N THR A 27 -2.15 -23.62 -26.07
CA THR A 27 -1.91 -23.85 -24.67
C THR A 27 -2.91 -22.96 -23.97
N ALA A 28 -3.82 -23.57 -23.21
CA ALA A 28 -4.80 -22.80 -22.47
C ALA A 28 -3.99 -21.75 -21.70
N PRO A 29 -4.37 -20.45 -21.78
CA PRO A 29 -3.66 -19.44 -21.04
C PRO A 29 -3.58 -19.89 -19.57
N PRO A 30 -2.43 -19.67 -18.90
CA PRO A 30 -2.27 -20.05 -17.50
C PRO A 30 -3.49 -19.62 -16.69
N ALA A 31 -3.88 -20.44 -15.72
CA ALA A 31 -4.95 -20.03 -14.81
C ALA A 31 -4.51 -18.74 -14.11
N PRO A 32 -5.40 -17.72 -13.99
CA PRO A 32 -5.04 -16.47 -13.35
C PRO A 32 -4.48 -16.72 -11.95
N MET A 33 -3.26 -16.27 -11.71
CA MET A 33 -2.60 -16.35 -10.41
C MET A 33 -2.60 -14.97 -9.76
N GLU A 34 -2.86 -14.89 -8.46
CA GLU A 34 -2.84 -13.62 -7.76
C GLU A 34 -1.42 -13.03 -7.75
N GLY A 35 -1.29 -11.77 -8.20
CA GLY A 35 -0.02 -11.05 -8.30
C GLY A 35 0.82 -11.35 -9.54
N ASP A 36 0.39 -12.29 -10.39
CA ASP A 36 0.91 -12.49 -11.75
C ASP A 36 0.34 -11.38 -12.63
N SER A 37 1.14 -10.33 -12.81
CA SER A 37 0.73 -9.08 -13.42
C SER A 37 0.84 -9.12 -14.95
N ASP A 38 1.67 -10.00 -15.48
CA ASP A 38 1.88 -10.20 -16.93
C ASP A 38 1.19 -11.45 -17.50
N ALA A 39 0.53 -12.23 -16.63
CA ALA A 39 -0.23 -13.44 -16.95
C ALA A 39 0.62 -14.55 -17.59
N ASP A 40 1.90 -14.64 -17.24
CA ASP A 40 2.82 -15.66 -17.75
C ASP A 40 2.68 -17.02 -17.03
N GLY A 41 1.94 -17.06 -15.92
CA GLY A 41 1.67 -18.26 -15.14
C GLY A 41 2.73 -18.59 -14.10
N GLU A 42 3.73 -17.72 -13.90
CA GLU A 42 4.72 -17.78 -12.84
C GLU A 42 4.72 -16.46 -12.04
N LEU A 43 5.41 -16.42 -10.90
CA LEU A 43 5.64 -15.17 -10.18
C LEU A 43 7.13 -14.84 -10.28
N SER A 44 7.45 -13.71 -10.90
CA SER A 44 8.79 -13.15 -10.86
C SER A 44 9.20 -12.82 -9.42
N GLU A 45 10.50 -12.69 -9.17
CA GLU A 45 10.98 -12.26 -7.85
C GLU A 45 10.46 -10.87 -7.47
N PHE A 46 10.23 -10.00 -8.46
CA PHE A 46 9.62 -8.70 -8.24
C PHE A 46 8.16 -8.83 -7.79
N GLU A 47 7.35 -9.65 -8.46
CA GLU A 47 5.95 -9.86 -8.08
C GLU A 47 5.80 -10.52 -6.72
N LYS A 48 6.68 -11.47 -6.39
CA LYS A 48 6.76 -12.04 -5.03
C LYS A 48 7.06 -10.97 -3.99
N GLN A 49 7.99 -10.06 -4.28
CA GLN A 49 8.34 -8.95 -3.38
C GLN A 49 7.15 -7.99 -3.19
N VAL A 50 6.43 -7.67 -4.27
CA VAL A 50 5.23 -6.81 -4.23
C VAL A 50 4.11 -7.48 -3.44
N LEU A 51 3.84 -8.76 -3.67
CA LEU A 51 2.87 -9.56 -2.91
C LEU A 51 3.22 -9.58 -1.42
N ALA A 52 4.48 -9.85 -1.08
CA ALA A 52 4.94 -9.88 0.31
C ALA A 52 4.82 -8.51 1.00
N THR A 53 5.03 -7.42 0.26
CA THR A 53 4.90 -6.05 0.79
C THR A 53 3.44 -5.70 1.08
N ASN A 54 2.52 -6.15 0.23
CA ASN A 54 1.09 -5.87 0.34
C ASN A 54 0.29 -6.93 1.12
N ALA A 55 0.96 -7.95 1.66
CA ALA A 55 0.31 -8.99 2.43
C ALA A 55 -0.35 -8.42 3.70
N PRO A 56 -1.55 -8.89 4.07
CA PRO A 56 -2.17 -8.52 5.34
C PRO A 56 -1.28 -8.86 6.55
N ARG A 57 -1.39 -8.04 7.59
CA ARG A 57 -0.59 -8.13 8.81
C ARG A 57 -1.49 -8.23 10.03
N ASP A 58 -1.16 -9.15 10.92
CA ASP A 58 -1.84 -9.30 12.20
C ASP A 58 -1.21 -8.35 13.23
N ILE A 59 -1.98 -7.38 13.71
CA ILE A 59 -1.55 -6.41 14.72
C ILE A 59 -2.21 -6.78 16.05
N THR A 60 -1.39 -6.99 17.08
CA THR A 60 -1.88 -7.29 18.43
C THR A 60 -2.03 -5.98 19.20
N LEU A 61 -3.25 -5.68 19.63
CA LEU A 61 -3.55 -4.53 20.48
C LEU A 61 -3.13 -4.79 21.93
N HIS A 62 -3.04 -3.73 22.75
CA HIS A 62 -2.67 -3.79 24.17
C HIS A 62 -3.64 -4.62 25.01
N ASP A 63 -4.89 -4.75 24.58
CA ASP A 63 -5.90 -5.61 25.21
C ASP A 63 -5.76 -7.10 24.81
N GLY A 64 -4.80 -7.41 23.94
CA GLY A 64 -4.54 -8.75 23.40
C GLY A 64 -5.38 -9.13 22.17
N THR A 65 -6.27 -8.24 21.70
CA THR A 65 -7.04 -8.46 20.47
C THR A 65 -6.14 -8.39 19.25
N VAL A 66 -6.35 -9.29 18.28
CA VAL A 66 -5.63 -9.27 17.00
C VAL A 66 -6.52 -8.66 15.93
N VAL A 67 -5.99 -7.66 15.23
CA VAL A 67 -6.66 -6.97 14.11
C VAL A 67 -5.83 -7.15 12.85
N VAL A 68 -6.49 -7.58 11.78
CA VAL A 68 -5.86 -7.70 10.46
C VAL A 68 -5.81 -6.32 9.81
N VAL A 69 -4.61 -5.89 9.42
CA VAL A 69 -4.37 -4.68 8.64
C VAL A 69 -3.93 -5.07 7.23
N THR A 70 -4.67 -4.62 6.23
CA THR A 70 -4.28 -4.78 4.83
C THR A 70 -3.57 -3.52 4.34
N PRO A 71 -2.30 -3.62 3.90
CA PRO A 71 -1.59 -2.49 3.29
C PRO A 71 -2.41 -1.83 2.17
N GLY A 72 -2.42 -0.50 2.15
CA GLY A 72 -3.17 0.29 1.16
C GLY A 72 -4.66 0.48 1.49
N GLN A 73 -5.20 -0.17 2.53
CA GLN A 73 -6.51 0.15 3.09
C GLN A 73 -6.40 1.13 4.26
N PRO A 74 -7.43 1.91 4.57
CA PRO A 74 -7.46 2.71 5.80
C PRO A 74 -7.16 1.86 7.03
N LEU A 75 -6.41 2.41 8.00
CA LEU A 75 -6.16 1.73 9.26
C LEU A 75 -7.49 1.41 9.96
N PRO A 76 -7.68 0.18 10.46
CA PRO A 76 -8.80 -0.13 11.33
C PRO A 76 -8.81 0.80 12.55
N GLN A 77 -9.98 1.31 12.90
CA GLN A 77 -10.14 2.27 14.00
C GLN A 77 -9.46 1.83 15.31
N PRO A 78 -9.55 0.56 15.76
CA PRO A 78 -8.89 0.15 17.00
C PRO A 78 -7.36 0.30 16.99
N VAL A 79 -6.74 0.12 15.81
CA VAL A 79 -5.30 0.33 15.64
C VAL A 79 -4.98 1.83 15.66
N ASN A 80 -5.79 2.64 14.97
CA ASN A 80 -5.66 4.10 14.97
C ASN A 80 -5.76 4.67 16.40
N ASP A 81 -6.78 4.27 17.15
CA ASP A 81 -7.03 4.70 18.53
C ASP A 81 -5.86 4.33 19.45
N GLN A 82 -5.28 3.14 19.28
CA GLN A 82 -4.12 2.72 20.05
C GLN A 82 -2.87 3.56 19.75
N ILE A 83 -2.58 3.81 18.46
CA ILE A 83 -1.46 4.67 18.06
C ILE A 83 -1.64 6.07 18.64
N ALA A 84 -2.86 6.62 18.56
CA ALA A 84 -3.17 7.93 19.11
C ALA A 84 -2.99 7.96 20.64
N ALA A 85 -3.45 6.93 21.34
CA ALA A 85 -3.29 6.80 22.79
C ALA A 85 -1.81 6.67 23.21
N ASP A 86 -1.00 5.92 22.47
CA ASP A 86 0.43 5.75 22.74
C ASP A 86 1.21 7.05 22.47
N ALA A 87 0.78 7.85 21.50
CA ALA A 87 1.40 9.13 21.16
C ALA A 87 0.97 10.30 22.05
N ALA A 88 -0.21 10.23 22.68
CA ALA A 88 -0.78 11.30 23.49
C ALA A 88 0.13 11.81 24.63
N PRO A 89 0.86 10.96 25.39
CA PRO A 89 1.81 11.43 26.39
C PRO A 89 2.92 12.31 25.81
N GLY A 90 3.45 11.95 24.64
CA GLY A 90 4.44 12.74 23.93
C GLY A 90 3.87 14.08 23.45
N ALA A 91 2.65 14.08 22.90
CA ALA A 91 1.95 15.29 22.50
C ALA A 91 1.73 16.24 23.68
N ALA A 92 1.31 15.73 24.84
CA ALA A 92 1.15 16.52 26.05
C ALA A 92 2.48 17.17 26.51
N GLN A 93 3.61 16.46 26.38
CA GLN A 93 4.93 16.99 26.71
C GLN A 93 5.33 18.17 25.82
N THR A 94 4.93 18.18 24.54
CA THR A 94 5.17 19.29 23.60
C THR A 94 4.48 20.60 23.95
N GLN A 95 3.55 20.57 24.90
CA GLN A 95 2.76 21.72 25.35
C GLN A 95 3.26 22.28 26.69
N THR A 96 4.25 21.64 27.29
CA THR A 96 4.80 22.07 28.59
C THR A 96 5.71 23.29 28.43
N ALA A 97 5.78 24.12 29.47
CA ALA A 97 6.67 25.28 29.51
C ALA A 97 8.12 24.93 29.91
N ASP A 98 8.41 23.64 30.12
CA ASP A 98 9.76 23.17 30.41
C ASP A 98 10.63 23.25 29.14
N GLU A 99 11.91 23.60 29.30
CA GLU A 99 12.81 23.84 28.16
C GLU A 99 13.09 22.56 27.35
N PHE A 100 13.10 21.39 27.99
CA PHE A 100 13.54 20.13 27.39
C PHE A 100 12.39 19.16 27.10
N ALA A 101 11.33 19.22 27.89
CA ALA A 101 10.18 18.32 27.76
C ALA A 101 9.53 18.38 26.36
N PRO A 102 9.43 19.52 25.66
CA PRO A 102 8.85 19.53 24.33
C PRO A 102 9.65 18.72 23.31
N MET A 103 10.98 18.77 23.37
CA MET A 103 11.83 17.95 22.49
C MET A 103 11.77 16.47 22.86
N ALA A 104 11.67 16.15 24.15
CA ALA A 104 11.41 14.78 24.60
C ALA A 104 10.06 14.27 24.10
N GLY A 105 9.02 15.11 24.10
CA GLY A 105 7.70 14.81 23.58
C GLY A 105 7.74 14.49 22.08
N VAL A 106 8.36 15.34 21.28
CA VAL A 106 8.57 15.10 19.83
C VAL A 106 9.26 13.76 19.59
N ARG A 107 10.33 13.48 20.34
CA ARG A 107 11.04 12.20 20.24
C ARG A 107 10.14 11.01 20.59
N SER A 108 9.36 11.13 21.66
CA SER A 108 8.43 10.08 22.09
C SER A 108 7.36 9.80 21.03
N ILE A 109 6.75 10.83 20.42
CA ILE A 109 5.76 10.64 19.34
C ILE A 109 6.41 9.95 18.14
N ARG A 110 7.67 10.29 17.82
CA ARG A 110 8.41 9.62 16.73
C ARG A 110 8.64 8.15 17.03
N GLU A 111 9.08 7.81 18.24
CA GLU A 111 9.32 6.42 18.63
C GLU A 111 8.04 5.58 18.48
N VAL A 112 6.86 6.15 18.80
CA VAL A 112 5.55 5.54 18.53
C VAL A 112 5.34 5.36 17.02
N ALA A 113 5.46 6.42 16.22
CA ALA A 113 5.27 6.34 14.77
C ALA A 113 6.20 5.30 14.11
N SER A 114 7.48 5.25 14.50
CA SER A 114 8.46 4.30 13.99
C SER A 114 8.17 2.86 14.43
N SER A 115 7.71 2.64 15.67
CA SER A 115 7.33 1.30 16.15
C SER A 115 6.18 0.74 15.31
N TYR A 116 5.12 1.52 15.14
CA TYR A 116 3.97 1.10 14.34
C TYR A 116 4.29 1.00 12.85
N ALA A 117 5.16 1.85 12.32
CA ALA A 117 5.59 1.73 10.94
C ALA A 117 6.29 0.40 10.64
N ASN A 118 7.10 -0.09 11.59
CA ASN A 118 7.75 -1.40 11.48
C ASN A 118 6.74 -2.55 11.53
N GLU A 119 5.76 -2.48 12.42
CA GLU A 119 4.71 -3.50 12.55
C GLU A 119 3.79 -3.53 11.32
N LEU A 120 3.35 -2.36 10.87
CA LEU A 120 2.45 -2.17 9.74
C LEU A 120 3.14 -2.30 8.38
N GLY A 121 4.48 -2.24 8.35
CA GLY A 121 5.29 -2.26 7.12
C GLY A 121 5.09 -1.05 6.23
N ARG A 122 4.64 0.08 6.79
CA ARG A 122 4.24 1.29 6.06
C ARG A 122 4.47 2.53 6.91
N VAL A 123 4.71 3.68 6.27
CA VAL A 123 4.99 4.93 7.00
C VAL A 123 3.79 5.32 7.86
N VAL A 124 4.04 5.83 9.07
CA VAL A 124 3.01 6.41 9.94
C VAL A 124 3.31 7.88 10.15
N VAL A 125 2.31 8.73 9.90
CA VAL A 125 2.31 10.16 10.16
C VAL A 125 1.34 10.46 11.29
N ILE A 126 1.84 11.08 12.34
CA ILE A 126 1.06 11.50 13.50
C ILE A 126 0.87 13.01 13.43
N VAL A 127 -0.39 13.44 13.38
CA VAL A 127 -0.82 14.83 13.49
C VAL A 127 -1.08 15.11 14.97
N TYR A 128 -0.48 16.15 15.53
CA TYR A 128 -0.61 16.47 16.96
C TYR A 128 -0.57 17.97 17.20
N TRP A 129 -1.18 18.42 18.30
CA TRP A 129 -1.04 19.79 18.78
C TRP A 129 0.20 19.94 19.65
N GLY A 130 1.12 20.82 19.26
CA GLY A 130 2.37 21.08 19.95
C GLY A 130 2.97 22.43 19.57
N PHE A 131 3.75 23.04 20.46
CA PHE A 131 4.36 24.37 20.19
C PHE A 131 3.35 25.46 19.78
N GLY A 132 2.09 25.34 20.18
CA GLY A 132 1.02 26.30 19.88
C GLY A 132 0.43 26.21 18.46
N VAL A 133 0.73 25.15 17.72
CA VAL A 133 0.16 24.85 16.39
C VAL A 133 -0.11 23.35 16.25
N TRP A 134 -0.94 22.97 15.28
CA TRP A 134 -0.97 21.62 14.76
C TRP A 134 0.29 21.39 13.94
N GLY A 135 0.93 20.25 14.17
CA GLY A 135 2.13 19.80 13.48
C GLY A 135 2.00 18.34 13.08
N THR A 136 3.00 17.84 12.37
CA THR A 136 3.09 16.42 12.03
C THR A 136 4.46 15.89 12.36
N ILE A 137 4.51 14.60 12.67
CA ILE A 137 5.75 13.84 12.76
C ILE A 137 5.55 12.50 12.08
N SER A 138 6.60 11.99 11.43
CA SER A 138 6.52 10.78 10.62
C SER A 138 7.64 9.81 10.95
N SER A 139 7.49 8.57 10.49
CA SER A 139 8.46 7.50 10.67
C SER A 139 9.56 7.44 9.59
N VAL A 140 9.60 8.35 8.62
CA VAL A 140 10.47 8.25 7.42
C VAL A 140 11.96 8.51 7.68
N ASP A 141 12.34 9.39 8.60
CA ASP A 141 13.76 9.67 8.88
C ASP A 141 14.04 10.22 10.30
N GLU A 142 15.33 10.45 10.62
CA GLU A 142 15.79 11.03 11.89
C GLU A 142 15.34 12.48 12.13
N SER A 143 14.88 13.20 11.10
CA SER A 143 14.25 14.50 11.26
C SER A 143 12.77 14.35 11.62
N GLY A 144 12.16 13.22 11.30
CA GLY A 144 10.74 12.90 11.49
C GLY A 144 9.82 13.88 10.77
N GLY A 145 10.35 14.72 9.89
CA GLY A 145 9.63 15.83 9.27
C GLY A 145 8.92 15.39 8.00
N THR A 146 7.66 15.77 7.88
CA THR A 146 6.91 15.76 6.59
C THR A 146 7.19 17.03 5.77
N GLU A 147 8.01 17.95 6.31
CA GLU A 147 8.23 19.32 5.83
C GLU A 147 6.96 20.19 5.78
N LEU A 148 5.84 19.72 6.33
CA LEU A 148 4.61 20.49 6.45
C LEU A 148 4.77 21.57 7.53
N GLY A 149 4.54 22.83 7.14
CA GLY A 149 4.52 23.95 8.08
C GLY A 149 3.33 23.84 9.03
N GLY A 150 3.55 24.09 10.32
CA GLY A 150 2.50 24.04 11.34
C GLY A 150 1.33 24.99 11.05
N ASP A 151 0.12 24.59 11.41
CA ASP A 151 -1.11 25.36 11.18
C ASP A 151 -1.92 25.50 12.48
N SER A 152 -2.60 26.62 12.68
CA SER A 152 -3.53 26.78 13.80
C SER A 152 -4.84 25.99 13.63
N ASP A 153 -5.21 25.65 12.39
CA ASP A 153 -6.41 24.90 12.04
C ASP A 153 -6.09 23.40 11.96
N ARG A 154 -6.78 22.63 12.81
CA ARG A 154 -6.67 21.16 12.86
C ARG A 154 -7.00 20.53 11.54
N ASP A 155 -8.11 20.93 10.93
CA ASP A 155 -8.66 20.25 9.76
C ASP A 155 -7.80 20.59 8.52
N ALA A 156 -7.24 21.80 8.47
CA ALA A 156 -6.24 22.17 7.47
C ALA A 156 -4.98 21.31 7.58
N MET A 157 -4.46 21.10 8.80
CA MET A 157 -3.29 20.25 9.01
C MET A 157 -3.57 18.78 8.69
N VAL A 158 -4.72 18.24 9.11
CA VAL A 158 -5.12 16.86 8.77
C VAL A 158 -5.25 16.69 7.25
N ALA A 159 -5.82 17.67 6.54
CA ALA A 159 -5.91 17.62 5.08
C ALA A 159 -4.51 17.64 4.42
N ALA A 160 -3.60 18.49 4.90
CA ALA A 160 -2.22 18.55 4.41
C ALA A 160 -1.46 17.24 4.68
N ALA A 161 -1.59 16.68 5.89
CA ALA A 161 -1.00 15.39 6.26
C ALA A 161 -1.55 14.24 5.40
N THR A 162 -2.85 14.27 5.10
CA THR A 162 -3.50 13.27 4.24
C THR A 162 -2.96 13.34 2.81
N ALA A 163 -2.85 14.53 2.23
CA ALA A 163 -2.27 14.73 0.90
C ALA A 163 -0.79 14.29 0.84
N TRP A 164 -0.01 14.58 1.89
CA TRP A 164 1.35 14.09 2.01
C TRP A 164 1.39 12.56 2.06
N ALA A 165 0.52 11.94 2.88
CA ALA A 165 0.48 10.50 3.07
C ALA A 165 0.12 9.72 1.80
N GLU A 166 -0.74 10.28 0.93
CA GLU A 166 -1.07 9.69 -0.38
C GLU A 166 0.17 9.55 -1.28
N SER A 167 1.10 10.51 -1.22
CA SER A 167 2.32 10.49 -2.06
C SER A 167 3.48 9.69 -1.45
N HIS A 168 3.41 9.36 -0.16
CA HIS A 168 4.48 8.70 0.59
C HIS A 168 4.10 7.29 1.07
N ASP A 169 2.97 6.77 0.58
CA ASP A 169 2.46 5.45 0.99
C ASP A 169 2.37 5.37 2.52
N ALA A 170 1.64 6.31 3.14
CA ALA A 170 1.62 6.45 4.60
C ALA A 170 0.20 6.37 5.20
N TYR A 171 0.14 6.08 6.49
CA TYR A 171 -1.05 6.22 7.32
C TYR A 171 -1.02 7.54 8.08
N VAL A 172 -2.20 8.13 8.27
CA VAL A 172 -2.38 9.34 9.09
C VAL A 172 -3.13 8.97 10.37
N VAL A 173 -2.57 9.37 11.51
CA VAL A 173 -3.16 9.23 12.84
C VAL A 173 -3.24 10.63 13.46
N VAL A 174 -4.36 10.96 14.09
CA VAL A 174 -4.57 12.26 14.74
C VAL A 174 -4.61 12.05 16.25
N VAL A 175 -3.80 12.83 16.97
CA VAL A 175 -3.77 12.87 18.43
C VAL A 175 -4.51 14.11 18.89
N GLU A 176 -5.51 13.91 19.75
CA GLU A 176 -6.34 14.99 20.32
C GLU A 176 -5.81 15.54 21.65
#